data_AF-A0A3E0KG84-F1
#
_entry.id   AF-A0A3E0KG84-F1
#
_cell.length_a   1.000
_cell.length_b   1.000
_cell.length_c   1.000
_cell.angle_alpha   90.00
_cell.angle_beta   90.00
_cell.angle_gamma   90.00
#
_symmetry.space_group_name_H-M   'P 1'
#
loop_
_entity.id
_entity.type
_entity.pdbx_description
1 polymer ?
#
loop_
_entity_poly.entity_id
_entity_poly.type
_entity_poly.pdbx_seq_one_letter_code
_entity_poly.pdbx_strand_id
1 'polypeptide(L)' 'MALDGQPVEGFRDLTRTLSERRVGQRVTVTVLRGNQQLDFDVVLGELSPAR' A
#
# COMPACT_ATOMS: atom_id res chain seq x y z
N MET A 1 -5.43 8.45 0.42
CA MET A 1 -5.04 7.08 0.04
C MET A 1 -5.29 6.17 1.23
N ALA A 2 -5.46 4.88 1.01
CA ALA A 2 -5.69 3.92 2.09
C ALA A 2 -5.06 2.56 1.78
N LEU A 3 -4.79 1.79 2.83
CA LEU A 3 -4.38 0.39 2.76
C LEU A 3 -5.34 -0.44 3.61
N ASP A 4 -6.03 -1.41 3.01
CA ASP A 4 -7.10 -2.19 3.65
C ASP A 4 -8.16 -1.31 4.35
N GLY A 5 -8.52 -0.18 3.72
CA GLY A 5 -9.46 0.79 4.28
C GLY A 5 -8.90 1.67 5.41
N GLN A 6 -7.66 1.44 5.86
CA GLN A 6 -7.00 2.32 6.82
C GLN A 6 -6.38 3.53 6.09
N PRO A 7 -6.71 4.76 6.47
CA PRO A 7 -6.12 5.95 5.87
C PRO A 7 -4.59 5.93 6.00
N VAL A 8 -3.91 6.35 4.93
CA VAL A 8 -2.46 6.51 4.92
C VAL A 8 -2.14 7.97 4.61
N GLU A 9 -1.45 8.64 5.54
CA GLU A 9 -1.23 10.09 5.48
C GLU A 9 0.00 10.49 4.65
N GLY A 10 0.83 9.53 4.24
CA GLY A 10 1.98 9.79 3.38
C GLY A 10 2.99 8.66 3.34
N PHE A 11 4.15 8.92 2.73
CA PHE A 11 5.16 7.90 2.48
C PHE A 11 5.68 7.23 3.75
N ARG A 12 5.98 8.01 4.81
CA ARG A 12 6.49 7.45 6.07
C ARG A 12 5.49 6.51 6.73
N ASP A 13 4.21 6.88 6.71
CA ASP A 13 3.12 6.09 7.27
C ASP A 13 2.88 4.83 6.46
N LEU A 14 2.93 4.93 5.13
CA LEU A 14 2.87 3.78 4.23
C LEU A 14 3.99 2.78 4.53
N THR A 15 5.24 3.22 4.59
CA THR A 15 6.40 2.35 4.84
C THR A 15 6.32 1.68 6.21
N ARG A 16 5.89 2.41 7.25
CA ARG A 16 5.63 1.84 8.57
C ARG A 16 4.55 0.76 8.50
N THR A 17 3.41 1.07 7.90
CA THR A 17 2.28 0.14 7.79
C THR A 17 2.66 -1.13 7.03
N LEU A 18 3.43 -1.01 5.94
CA LEU A 18 3.90 -2.15 5.15
C LEU A 18 4.96 -2.99 5.90
N SER A 19 5.77 -2.39 6.77
CA SER A 19 6.81 -3.11 7.54
C SER A 19 6.24 -4.13 8.53
N GLU A 20 4.97 -3.98 8.92
CA GLU A 20 4.25 -4.89 9.82
C GLU A 20 3.57 -6.04 9.07
N ARG A 21 3.60 -6.02 7.73
CA ARG A 21 2.93 -6.98 6.85
C ARG A 21 3.91 -8.04 6.34
N ARG A 22 3.35 -9.13 5.79
CA ARG A 22 4.14 -10.26 5.29
C ARG A 22 4.23 -10.25 3.77
N VAL A 23 5.37 -10.69 3.26
CA VAL A 23 5.54 -11.00 1.83
C VAL A 23 4.49 -12.03 1.41
N GLY A 24 3.94 -11.87 0.21
CA GLY A 24 2.88 -12.73 -0.32
C GLY A 24 1.49 -12.42 0.22
N GLN A 25 1.34 -11.50 1.18
CA GLN A 25 0.04 -11.07 1.68
C GLN A 25 -0.71 -10.29 0.60
N ARG A 26 -2.00 -10.59 0.44
CA ARG A 26 -2.93 -9.79 -0.38
C ARG A 26 -3.45 -8.62 0.43
N VAL A 27 -3.44 -7.43 -0.15
CA VAL A 27 -3.95 -6.18 0.45
C VAL A 27 -4.70 -5.38 -0.61
N THR A 28 -5.63 -4.53 -0.16
CA THR A 28 -6.31 -3.57 -1.04
C THR A 28 -5.66 -2.20 -0.89
N VAL A 29 -5.19 -1.63 -2.01
CA VAL A 29 -4.58 -0.30 -2.07
C VAL A 29 -5.57 0.67 -2.71
N THR A 30 -5.98 1.68 -1.95
CA THR A 30 -6.83 2.77 -2.46
C THR A 30 -5.97 3.98 -2.82
N VAL A 31 -6.00 4.38 -4.08
CA VAL A 31 -5.30 5.57 -4.59
C VAL A 31 -6.30 6.59 -5.16
N LEU A 32 -5.89 7.85 -5.17
CA LEU A 32 -6.60 8.92 -5.86
C LEU A 32 -5.86 9.22 -7.17
N ARG A 33 -6.56 9.15 -8.30
CA ARG A 33 -6.06 9.51 -9.63
C ARG A 33 -6.93 10.63 -10.19
N GLY A 34 -6.44 11.86 -10.11
CA GLY A 34 -7.27 13.05 -10.34
C GLY A 34 -8.42 13.08 -9.34
N ASN A 35 -9.65 13.13 -9.83
CA ASN A 35 -10.86 13.12 -9.00
C ASN A 35 -11.45 11.72 -8.79
N GLN A 36 -10.78 10.66 -9.27
CA GLN A 36 -11.25 9.29 -9.14
C GLN A 36 -10.54 8.57 -8.00
N GLN A 37 -11.30 7.82 -7.21
CA GLN A 37 -10.78 6.83 -6.28
C GLN A 37 -10.72 5.47 -6.97
N LEU A 38 -9.58 4.79 -6.88
CA LEU A 38 -9.33 3.49 -7.47
C LEU A 38 -8.81 2.54 -6.40
N ASP A 39 -9.35 1.32 -6.39
CA ASP A 39 -8.94 0.26 -5.48
C ASP A 39 -8.24 -0.86 -6.27
N PHE A 40 -7.11 -1.33 -5.73
CA PHE A 40 -6.29 -2.37 -6.33
C PHE A 40 -6.04 -3.49 -5.33
N ASP A 41 -6.43 -4.72 -5.68
CA ASP A 41 -6.01 -5.90 -4.93
C ASP A 41 -4.63 -6.33 -5.41
N VAL A 42 -3.63 -6.19 -4.54
CA VAL A 42 -2.24 -6.48 -4.85
C VAL A 42 -1.65 -7.51 -3.90
N VAL A 43 -0.57 -8.15 -4.31
CA VAL A 43 0.23 -9.05 -3.47
C VAL A 43 1.54 -8.35 -3.11
N LEU A 44 1.86 -8.29 -1.82
CA LEU A 44 3.07 -7.64 -1.33
C LEU A 44 4.32 -8.44 -1.72
N GLY A 45 5.27 -7.76 -2.37
CA GLY A 45 6.59 -8.30 -2.68
C GLY A 45 7.62 -8.00 -1.60
N GLU A 46 8.80 -8.60 -1.73
CA GLU A 46 9.97 -8.23 -0.92
C GLU A 46 10.44 -6.82 -1.27
N LEU A 47 10.79 -6.02 -0.26
CA LEU A 47 11.49 -4.76 -0.46
C LEU A 47 12.94 -5.07 -0.87
N SER A 48 13.13 -5.37 -2.14
CA SER A 48 14.46 -5.45 -2.73
C SER A 48 14.98 -4.04 -2.97
N PRO A 49 16.13 -3.62 -2.40
CA PRO A 49 16.76 -2.38 -2.84
C PRO A 49 17.04 -2.52 -4.34
N ALA A 50 16.63 -1.52 -5.12
CA ALA A 50 16.90 -1.49 -6.55
C ALA A 50 18.41 -1.70 -6.76
N ARG A 51 18.76 -2.74 -7.51
CA ARG A 51 20.13 -2.94 -8.02
C ARG A 51 20.41 -1.97 -9.16
#